data_AF-A0A7C5DCY2-F1
#
_entry.id   AF-A0A7C5DCY2-F1
#
_cell.length_a   1.000
_cell.length_b   1.000
_cell.length_c   1.000
_cell.angle_alpha   90.00
_cell.angle_beta   90.00
_cell.angle_gamma   90.00
#
_symmetry.space_group_name_H-M   'P 1'
#
loop_
_entity.id
_entity.type
_entity.pdbx_description
1 polymer ?
#
loop_
_entity_poly.entity_id
_entity_poly.type
_entity_poly.pdbx_seq_one_letter_code
_entity_poly.pdbx_strand_id
1 'polypeptide(L)'
;MGSCIYLTFGNIIAILLGYLLGSINPSFILGKVIKGIDLRNYGSKNPGTMNAIHIIGGKWAIIPAIYDPLKGIISIYIAQSLGATTFFAYAAGISALIGHCFPFYLKFKGGEGVATAVGILLWGIYIMVRHSYLPYIDILLLIPFTLSILYVSKSGDITGAFILPFLIFAFLSTNPLKSATILTSIVILFILSRNLIHIYQNNLLNFKEISHKIQPWRFWLRPVSLLFIVFYEIFSKQFVVILMGSVALIFLIMDTVRMLNKGVNMFLLKNFILGFKRKEKHKFSSMTIFLISGTVIFLLFSREIAFTVLVFLIFGDMLAKYFGLRYGRHRFFRKSIEGFLMYFTSCIAIGIVLMKFLPINIYEIALVSFTMSIIEILPLG
;
A
#
# COMPACT_ATOMS: atom_id res chain seq x y z
N MET A 1 -22.85 25.37 0.37
CA MET A 1 -23.06 26.33 -0.75
C MET A 1 -22.13 25.94 -1.88
N GLY A 2 -22.69 25.43 -2.98
CA GLY A 2 -21.91 25.06 -4.16
C GLY A 2 -21.47 26.32 -4.89
N SER A 3 -20.19 26.65 -4.83
CA SER A 3 -19.60 27.62 -5.73
C SER A 3 -19.65 27.05 -7.14
N CYS A 4 -20.47 27.64 -8.01
CA CYS A 4 -20.46 27.31 -9.44
C CYS A 4 -19.01 27.41 -9.96
N ILE A 5 -18.57 26.36 -10.65
CA ILE A 5 -17.24 26.28 -11.26
C ILE A 5 -17.24 27.13 -12.52
N TYR A 6 -17.12 28.45 -12.36
CA TYR A 6 -16.94 29.35 -13.51
C TYR A 6 -15.46 29.40 -13.89
N LEU A 7 -15.18 29.14 -15.17
CA LEU A 7 -13.85 29.30 -15.75
C LEU A 7 -13.59 30.80 -15.93
N THR A 8 -12.99 31.44 -14.93
CA THR A 8 -12.60 32.85 -15.00
C THR A 8 -11.23 33.00 -15.66
N PHE A 9 -10.94 34.20 -16.17
CA PHE A 9 -9.61 34.52 -16.71
C PHE A 9 -8.49 34.28 -15.69
N GLY A 10 -8.72 34.61 -14.41
CA GLY A 10 -7.77 34.33 -13.32
C GLY A 10 -7.50 32.83 -13.14
N ASN A 11 -8.52 31.98 -13.27
CA ASN A 11 -8.37 30.53 -13.17
C ASN A 11 -7.51 29.97 -14.33
N ILE A 12 -7.68 30.50 -15.55
CA ILE A 12 -6.87 30.13 -16.71
C ILE A 12 -5.40 30.51 -16.49
N ILE A 13 -5.15 31.74 -16.02
CA ILE A 13 -3.79 32.20 -15.70
C ILE A 13 -3.14 31.29 -14.65
N ALA A 14 -3.87 30.94 -13.59
CA ALA A 14 -3.36 30.06 -12.54
C ALA A 14 -2.93 28.69 -13.09
N ILE A 15 -3.74 28.07 -13.96
CA ILE A 15 -3.41 26.80 -14.60
C ILE A 15 -2.18 26.93 -15.50
N LEU A 16 -2.10 28.01 -16.28
CA LEU A 16 -0.99 28.28 -17.19
C LEU A 16 0.34 28.50 -16.42
N LEU A 17 0.29 29.29 -15.34
CA LEU A 17 1.44 29.48 -14.45
C LEU A 17 1.88 28.15 -13.83
N GLY A 18 0.94 27.30 -13.43
CA GLY A 18 1.23 25.94 -12.96
C GLY A 18 2.02 25.14 -14.00
N TYR A 19 1.56 25.10 -15.26
CA TYR A 19 2.27 24.40 -16.35
C TYR A 19 3.68 24.93 -16.57
N LEU A 20 3.85 26.26 -16.59
CA LEU A 20 5.14 26.90 -16.81
C LEU A 20 6.12 26.60 -15.68
N LEU A 21 5.67 26.70 -14.41
CA LEU A 21 6.48 26.33 -13.24
C LEU A 21 6.83 24.84 -13.27
N GLY A 22 5.87 23.98 -13.59
CA GLY A 22 6.07 22.54 -13.74
C GLY A 22 7.09 22.19 -14.81
N SER A 23 7.08 22.91 -15.93
CA SER A 23 7.95 22.69 -17.09
C SER A 23 9.42 22.88 -16.78
N ILE A 24 9.76 23.63 -15.72
CA ILE A 24 11.15 23.77 -15.29
C ILE A 24 11.63 22.43 -14.73
N ASN A 25 12.62 21.84 -15.42
CA ASN A 25 13.26 20.59 -15.03
C ASN A 25 14.71 20.85 -14.61
N PRO A 26 15.00 20.95 -13.29
CA PRO A 26 16.33 21.27 -12.79
C PRO A 26 17.37 20.19 -13.12
N SER A 27 16.97 18.90 -13.11
CA SER A 27 17.86 17.79 -13.44
C SER A 27 18.44 17.94 -14.85
N PHE A 28 17.60 18.29 -15.83
CA PHE A 28 18.05 18.57 -17.20
C PHE A 28 19.00 19.78 -17.26
N ILE A 29 18.63 20.89 -16.62
CA ILE A 29 19.42 22.13 -16.63
C ILE A 29 20.80 21.87 -16.01
N LEU A 30 20.85 21.25 -14.84
CA LEU A 30 22.08 20.91 -14.13
C LEU A 30 22.95 19.92 -14.90
N GLY A 31 22.34 18.97 -15.62
CA GLY A 31 23.06 18.10 -16.56
C GLY A 31 23.88 18.83 -17.59
N LYS A 32 23.22 19.78 -18.26
CA LYS A 32 23.85 20.61 -19.28
C LYS A 32 24.91 21.53 -18.69
N VAL A 33 24.61 22.19 -17.57
CA VAL A 33 25.52 23.18 -16.97
C VAL A 33 26.75 22.52 -16.34
N ILE A 34 26.59 21.41 -15.63
CA ILE A 34 27.68 20.79 -14.85
C ILE A 34 28.50 19.83 -15.70
N LYS A 35 27.85 19.03 -16.53
CA LYS A 35 28.51 17.95 -17.29
C LYS A 35 28.44 18.13 -18.81
N GLY A 36 27.78 19.17 -19.31
CA GLY A 36 27.62 19.36 -20.75
C GLY A 36 26.72 18.32 -21.43
N ILE A 37 25.96 17.53 -20.66
CA ILE A 37 25.18 16.39 -21.17
C ILE A 37 23.69 16.55 -20.97
N ASP A 38 22.91 15.92 -21.85
CA ASP A 38 21.48 15.73 -21.65
C ASP A 38 21.23 14.44 -20.86
N LEU A 39 20.72 14.55 -19.62
CA LEU A 39 20.44 13.39 -18.75
C LEU A 39 19.50 12.37 -19.39
N ARG A 40 18.71 12.76 -20.39
CA ARG A 40 17.80 11.86 -21.11
C ARG A 40 18.54 10.83 -21.96
N ASN A 41 19.82 11.05 -22.24
CA ASN A 41 20.66 10.14 -23.01
C ASN A 41 21.49 9.18 -22.11
N TYR A 42 21.41 9.31 -20.79
CA TYR A 42 22.26 8.58 -19.84
C TYR A 42 21.46 7.93 -18.71
N GLY A 43 22.04 6.91 -18.09
CA GLY A 43 21.45 6.20 -16.95
C GLY A 43 20.07 5.65 -17.27
N SER A 44 19.07 5.96 -16.43
CA SER A 44 17.69 5.53 -16.63
C SER A 44 16.95 6.29 -17.74
N LYS A 45 17.60 7.29 -18.36
CA LYS A 45 17.02 8.19 -19.38
C LYS A 45 15.84 9.06 -18.89
N ASN A 46 15.46 8.92 -17.62
CA ASN A 46 14.47 9.78 -16.97
C ASN A 46 15.19 11.00 -16.38
N PRO A 47 14.84 12.26 -16.74
CA PRO A 47 15.43 13.47 -16.18
C PRO A 47 14.85 13.80 -14.79
N GLY A 48 14.88 12.82 -13.88
CA GLY A 48 14.45 12.94 -12.48
C GLY A 48 15.61 12.88 -11.50
N THR A 49 15.32 13.11 -10.22
CA THR A 49 16.30 13.17 -9.13
C THR A 49 17.18 11.93 -9.05
N MET A 50 16.61 10.72 -9.13
CA MET A 50 17.39 9.47 -9.01
C MET A 50 18.45 9.35 -10.11
N ASN A 51 18.09 9.67 -11.36
CA ASN A 51 19.06 9.66 -12.46
C ASN A 51 20.11 10.77 -12.28
N ALA A 52 19.71 11.94 -11.77
CA ALA A 52 20.64 13.01 -11.42
C ALA A 52 21.65 12.58 -10.33
N ILE A 53 21.23 11.85 -9.30
CA ILE A 53 22.13 11.29 -8.27
C ILE A 53 23.20 10.43 -8.94
N HIS A 54 22.80 9.54 -9.85
CA HIS A 54 23.73 8.61 -10.51
C HIS A 54 24.66 9.29 -11.53
N ILE A 55 24.17 10.31 -12.25
CA ILE A 55 24.92 10.92 -13.35
C ILE A 55 25.73 12.12 -12.89
N ILE A 56 25.12 13.08 -12.20
CA ILE A 56 25.76 14.35 -11.83
C ILE A 56 26.16 14.42 -10.36
N GLY A 57 25.74 13.46 -9.52
CA GLY A 57 26.14 13.31 -8.13
C GLY A 57 25.15 13.90 -7.12
N GLY A 58 25.13 13.33 -5.91
CA GLY A 58 24.15 13.67 -4.86
C GLY A 58 24.13 15.14 -4.44
N LYS A 59 25.29 15.81 -4.43
CA LYS A 59 25.40 17.25 -4.10
C LYS A 59 24.53 18.12 -5.00
N TRP A 60 24.42 17.77 -6.29
CA TRP A 60 23.63 18.53 -7.26
C TRP A 60 22.20 18.03 -7.36
N ALA A 61 21.98 16.74 -7.15
CA ALA A 61 20.66 16.14 -7.19
C ALA A 61 19.74 16.58 -6.02
N ILE A 62 20.28 17.20 -4.97
CA ILE A 62 19.45 17.80 -3.91
C ILE A 62 18.53 18.91 -4.44
N ILE A 63 18.97 19.64 -5.46
CA ILE A 63 18.19 20.73 -6.07
C ILE A 63 16.89 20.19 -6.70
N PRO A 64 16.91 19.24 -7.67
CA PRO A 64 15.68 18.64 -8.17
C PRO A 64 14.91 17.87 -7.09
N ALA A 65 15.59 17.24 -6.12
CA ALA A 65 14.92 16.56 -5.00
C ALA A 65 13.99 17.48 -4.20
N ILE A 66 14.39 18.74 -4.01
CA ILE A 66 13.62 19.75 -3.27
C ILE A 66 12.65 20.47 -4.21
N TYR A 67 13.11 20.88 -5.39
CA TYR A 67 12.32 21.70 -6.32
C TYR A 67 11.13 20.94 -6.92
N ASP A 68 11.33 19.70 -7.39
CA ASP A 68 10.29 18.96 -8.09
C ASP A 68 9.03 18.69 -7.24
N PRO A 69 9.09 18.37 -5.94
CA PRO A 69 7.90 18.36 -5.11
C PRO A 69 7.39 19.77 -4.79
N LEU A 70 8.27 20.73 -4.50
CA LEU A 70 7.86 22.09 -4.15
C LEU A 70 7.06 22.78 -5.26
N LYS A 71 7.41 22.60 -6.53
CA LYS A 71 6.67 23.28 -7.62
C LYS A 71 5.20 22.85 -7.69
N GLY A 72 4.87 21.62 -7.29
CA GLY A 72 3.48 21.18 -7.15
C GLY A 72 2.74 21.97 -6.06
N ILE A 73 3.37 22.11 -4.89
CA ILE A 73 2.87 22.90 -3.76
C ILE A 73 2.72 24.38 -4.14
N ILE A 74 3.78 24.97 -4.69
CA ILE A 74 3.86 26.39 -5.08
C ILE A 74 2.79 26.71 -6.13
N SER A 75 2.55 25.82 -7.10
CA SER A 75 1.52 26.05 -8.12
C SER A 75 0.12 26.12 -7.52
N ILE A 76 -0.19 25.24 -6.57
CA ILE A 76 -1.48 25.27 -5.86
C ILE A 76 -1.58 26.54 -4.99
N TYR A 77 -0.51 26.88 -4.26
CA TYR A 77 -0.47 28.05 -3.39
C TYR A 77 -0.64 29.37 -4.17
N ILE A 78 0.05 29.53 -5.29
CA ILE A 78 -0.08 30.71 -6.16
C ILE A 78 -1.52 30.81 -6.67
N ALA A 79 -2.10 29.70 -7.14
CA ALA A 79 -3.48 29.70 -7.63
C ALA A 79 -4.48 30.12 -6.53
N GLN A 80 -4.33 29.63 -5.29
CA GLN A 80 -5.16 30.06 -4.17
C GLN A 80 -4.96 31.54 -3.83
N SER A 81 -3.73 32.03 -3.91
CA SER A 81 -3.41 33.44 -3.67
C SER A 81 -4.04 34.37 -4.71
N LEU A 82 -4.28 33.87 -5.93
CA LEU A 82 -5.02 34.55 -7.00
C LEU A 82 -6.56 34.42 -6.85
N GLY A 83 -7.05 33.84 -5.75
CA GLY A 83 -8.49 33.67 -5.50
C GLY A 83 -9.11 32.47 -6.23
N ALA A 84 -8.31 31.57 -6.80
CA ALA A 84 -8.84 30.39 -7.47
C ALA A 84 -9.56 29.47 -6.47
N THR A 85 -10.70 28.90 -6.89
CA THR A 85 -11.40 27.90 -6.08
C THR A 85 -10.50 26.68 -5.85
N THR A 86 -10.80 25.87 -4.83
CA THR A 86 -10.03 24.65 -4.52
C THR A 86 -9.85 23.74 -5.75
N PHE A 87 -10.88 23.64 -6.60
CA PHE A 87 -10.79 22.87 -7.83
C PHE A 87 -9.71 23.42 -8.78
N PHE A 88 -9.74 24.71 -9.07
CA PHE A 88 -8.77 25.35 -9.96
C PHE A 88 -7.36 25.42 -9.38
N ALA A 89 -7.24 25.55 -8.06
CA ALA A 89 -5.95 25.49 -7.40
C ALA A 89 -5.27 24.13 -7.56
N TYR A 90 -6.02 23.04 -7.36
CA TYR A 90 -5.51 21.69 -7.64
C TYR A 90 -5.29 21.45 -9.14
N ALA A 91 -6.12 22.02 -10.01
CA ALA A 91 -5.90 21.98 -11.45
C ALA A 91 -4.56 22.64 -11.83
N ALA A 92 -4.17 23.75 -11.18
CA ALA A 92 -2.85 24.35 -11.35
C ALA A 92 -1.72 23.45 -10.86
N GLY A 93 -1.89 22.74 -9.74
CA GLY A 93 -0.95 21.72 -9.28
C GLY A 93 -0.79 20.56 -10.29
N ILE A 94 -1.90 20.02 -10.79
CA ILE A 94 -1.90 18.97 -11.81
C ILE A 94 -1.29 19.49 -13.12
N SER A 95 -1.54 20.75 -13.47
CA SER A 95 -0.91 21.43 -14.59
C SER A 95 0.62 21.48 -14.44
N ALA A 96 1.14 21.70 -13.23
CA ALA A 96 2.57 21.62 -12.94
C ALA A 96 3.12 20.18 -13.07
N LEU A 97 2.35 19.17 -12.66
CA LEU A 97 2.69 17.77 -12.91
C LEU A 97 2.78 17.49 -14.42
N ILE A 98 1.79 17.95 -15.21
CA ILE A 98 1.78 17.81 -16.67
C ILE A 98 2.98 18.54 -17.28
N GLY A 99 3.29 19.75 -16.81
CA GLY A 99 4.47 20.51 -17.25
C GLY A 99 5.78 19.76 -17.01
N HIS A 100 5.95 19.12 -15.85
CA HIS A 100 7.16 18.33 -15.58
C HIS A 100 7.29 17.12 -16.51
N CYS A 101 6.18 16.46 -16.85
CA CYS A 101 6.16 15.31 -17.75
C CYS A 101 6.32 15.73 -19.22
N PHE A 102 5.72 16.84 -19.61
CA PHE A 102 5.68 17.36 -20.98
C PHE A 102 6.15 18.83 -21.07
N PRO A 103 7.42 19.12 -20.73
CA PRO A 103 7.94 20.48 -20.80
C PRO A 103 8.13 20.93 -22.24
N PHE A 104 7.56 22.10 -22.59
CA PHE A 104 7.51 22.62 -23.96
C PHE A 104 8.91 22.74 -24.61
N TYR A 105 9.89 23.27 -23.88
CA TYR A 105 11.26 23.50 -24.38
C TYR A 105 12.09 22.21 -24.53
N LEU A 106 11.58 21.09 -24.03
CA LEU A 106 12.21 19.77 -24.16
C LEU A 106 11.51 18.88 -25.20
N LYS A 107 10.74 19.49 -26.12
CA LYS A 107 9.92 18.77 -27.11
C LYS A 107 8.94 17.82 -26.42
N PHE A 108 8.37 18.25 -25.30
CA PHE A 108 7.40 17.50 -24.50
C PHE A 108 7.93 16.13 -23.99
N LYS A 109 9.24 16.02 -23.76
CA LYS A 109 9.88 14.82 -23.19
C LYS A 109 10.59 15.17 -21.88
N GLY A 110 9.84 15.08 -20.78
CA GLY A 110 10.27 15.41 -19.42
C GLY A 110 10.45 14.18 -18.53
N GLY A 111 10.22 14.38 -17.23
CA GLY A 111 10.38 13.34 -16.20
C GLY A 111 9.08 12.60 -15.90
N GLU A 112 9.13 11.66 -14.96
CA GLU A 112 7.97 10.83 -14.60
C GLU A 112 6.93 11.51 -13.69
N GLY A 113 7.25 12.67 -13.12
CA GLY A 113 6.28 13.48 -12.35
C GLY A 113 5.97 12.99 -10.94
N VAL A 114 6.52 11.84 -10.51
CA VAL A 114 6.25 11.26 -9.17
C VAL A 114 6.55 12.27 -8.05
N ALA A 115 7.69 12.96 -8.09
CA ALA A 115 8.05 13.95 -7.06
C ALA A 115 7.06 15.12 -7.02
N THR A 116 6.64 15.65 -8.18
CA THR A 116 5.64 16.73 -8.27
C THR A 116 4.27 16.28 -7.77
N ALA A 117 3.87 15.05 -8.11
CA ALA A 117 2.65 14.44 -7.59
C ALA A 117 2.70 14.27 -6.06
N VAL A 118 3.86 13.87 -5.50
CA VAL A 118 4.07 13.82 -4.04
C VAL A 118 3.90 15.19 -3.41
N GLY A 119 4.40 16.27 -4.04
CA GLY A 119 4.16 17.64 -3.57
C GLY A 119 2.67 17.99 -3.49
N ILE A 120 1.91 17.66 -4.53
CA ILE A 120 0.45 17.87 -4.56
C ILE A 120 -0.24 17.02 -3.48
N LEU A 121 0.20 15.77 -3.28
CA LEU A 121 -0.30 14.90 -2.22
C LEU A 121 -0.04 15.50 -0.83
N LEU A 122 1.17 16.00 -0.55
CA LEU A 122 1.51 16.62 0.72
C LEU A 122 0.63 17.85 0.99
N TRP A 123 0.36 18.65 -0.04
CA TRP A 123 -0.59 19.76 0.07
C TRP A 123 -2.01 19.28 0.40
N GLY A 124 -2.45 18.18 -0.23
CA GLY A 124 -3.74 17.58 0.07
C GLY A 124 -3.84 17.03 1.49
N ILE A 125 -2.81 16.34 1.98
CA ILE A 125 -2.74 15.91 3.38
C ILE A 125 -2.82 17.13 4.30
N TYR A 126 -2.05 18.18 4.04
CA TYR A 126 -2.08 19.41 4.83
C TYR A 126 -3.48 20.03 4.91
N ILE A 127 -4.17 20.20 3.77
CA ILE A 127 -5.54 20.73 3.75
C ILE A 127 -6.49 19.84 4.54
N MET A 128 -6.43 18.53 4.34
CA MET A 128 -7.34 17.58 4.98
C MET A 128 -7.14 17.56 6.49
N VAL A 129 -5.89 17.60 6.96
CA VAL A 129 -5.56 17.71 8.39
C VAL A 129 -6.04 19.04 8.96
N ARG A 130 -5.73 20.15 8.29
CA ARG A 130 -6.11 21.51 8.73
C ARG A 130 -7.61 21.68 8.91
N HIS A 131 -8.41 21.05 8.06
CA HIS A 131 -9.88 21.10 8.14
C HIS A 131 -10.48 19.95 8.97
N SER A 132 -9.66 19.18 9.69
CA SER A 132 -10.10 18.03 10.51
C SER A 132 -10.80 16.92 9.71
N TYR A 133 -10.56 16.85 8.40
CA TYR A 133 -11.07 15.80 7.51
C TYR A 133 -10.21 14.54 7.56
N LEU A 134 -8.94 14.65 7.94
CA LEU A 134 -8.08 13.50 8.19
C LEU A 134 -7.59 13.58 9.65
N PRO A 135 -8.07 12.70 10.54
CA PRO A 135 -7.64 12.69 11.93
C PRO A 135 -6.12 12.53 12.07
N TYR A 136 -5.50 13.30 12.96
CA TYR A 136 -4.06 13.18 13.24
C TYR A 136 -3.66 11.76 13.66
N ILE A 137 -4.56 11.06 14.35
CA ILE A 137 -4.33 9.69 14.81
C ILE A 137 -4.20 8.70 13.64
N ASP A 138 -4.97 8.88 12.57
CA ASP A 138 -4.92 8.01 11.39
C ASP A 138 -3.54 8.14 10.71
N ILE A 139 -2.99 9.36 10.62
CA ILE A 139 -1.64 9.60 10.09
C ILE A 139 -0.59 9.03 11.04
N LEU A 140 -0.69 9.32 12.34
CA LEU A 140 0.28 8.89 13.35
C LEU A 140 0.43 7.37 13.35
N LEU A 141 -0.67 6.62 13.21
CA LEU A 141 -0.67 5.18 13.18
C LEU A 141 -0.18 4.58 11.84
N LEU A 142 -0.26 5.32 10.73
CA LEU A 142 0.32 4.90 9.45
C LEU A 142 1.84 5.11 9.38
N ILE A 143 2.42 5.99 10.21
CA ILE A 143 3.87 6.24 10.23
C ILE A 143 4.68 4.96 10.56
N PRO A 144 4.39 4.20 11.63
CA PRO A 144 5.09 2.95 11.93
C PRO A 144 5.06 1.95 10.77
N PHE A 145 3.91 1.81 10.10
CA PHE A 145 3.78 0.92 8.94
C PHE A 145 4.62 1.40 7.75
N THR A 146 4.61 2.72 7.51
CA THR A 146 5.42 3.35 6.47
C THR A 146 6.91 3.14 6.68
N LEU A 147 7.40 3.45 7.88
CA LEU A 147 8.79 3.28 8.26
C LEU A 147 9.21 1.81 8.23
N SER A 148 8.32 0.91 8.61
CA SER A 148 8.54 -0.54 8.57
C SER A 148 8.79 -1.04 7.14
N ILE A 149 7.91 -0.69 6.19
CA ILE A 149 8.10 -1.11 4.80
C ILE A 149 9.36 -0.47 4.22
N LEU A 150 9.62 0.81 4.51
CA LEU A 150 10.81 1.50 4.02
C LEU A 150 12.10 0.85 4.56
N TYR A 151 12.13 0.52 5.85
CA TYR A 151 13.27 -0.15 6.49
C TYR A 151 13.51 -1.54 5.89
N VAL A 152 12.44 -2.33 5.71
CA VAL A 152 12.54 -3.71 5.24
C VAL A 152 12.83 -3.78 3.74
N SER A 153 12.06 -3.06 2.92
CA SER A 153 12.14 -3.11 1.45
C SER A 153 13.23 -2.23 0.86
N LYS A 154 13.62 -1.15 1.56
CA LYS A 154 14.49 -0.07 1.06
C LYS A 154 14.02 0.52 -0.28
N SER A 155 12.71 0.46 -0.57
CA SER A 155 12.13 0.89 -1.84
C SER A 155 10.95 1.82 -1.60
N GLY A 156 11.04 3.04 -2.15
CA GLY A 156 9.93 4.00 -2.15
C GLY A 156 8.71 3.50 -2.93
N ASP A 157 8.92 2.75 -4.02
CA ASP A 157 7.83 2.23 -4.85
C ASP A 157 7.01 1.18 -4.11
N ILE A 158 7.68 0.23 -3.45
CA ILE A 158 7.03 -0.80 -2.62
C ILE A 158 6.29 -0.12 -1.46
N THR A 159 6.97 0.82 -0.79
CA THR A 159 6.38 1.60 0.32
C THR A 159 5.10 2.30 -0.13
N GLY A 160 5.14 3.04 -1.23
CA GLY A 160 3.96 3.70 -1.79
C GLY A 160 2.87 2.73 -2.26
N ALA A 161 3.22 1.59 -2.86
CA ALA A 161 2.24 0.60 -3.31
C ALA A 161 1.35 0.06 -2.18
N PHE A 162 1.90 -0.03 -0.96
CA PHE A 162 1.15 -0.46 0.21
C PHE A 162 0.44 0.68 0.93
N ILE A 163 1.04 1.87 1.07
CA ILE A 163 0.47 2.97 1.88
C ILE A 163 -0.60 3.76 1.14
N LEU A 164 -0.41 4.00 -0.16
CA LEU A 164 -1.29 4.86 -0.95
C LEU A 164 -2.76 4.38 -0.97
N PRO A 165 -3.07 3.07 -1.02
CA PRO A 165 -4.43 2.58 -0.84
C PRO A 165 -5.07 2.97 0.51
N PHE A 166 -4.30 2.94 1.61
CA PHE A 166 -4.80 3.38 2.93
C PHE A 166 -5.10 4.88 2.93
N LEU A 167 -4.26 5.70 2.28
CA LEU A 167 -4.52 7.13 2.17
C LEU A 167 -5.76 7.44 1.34
N ILE A 168 -5.97 6.74 0.21
CA ILE A 168 -7.22 6.85 -0.57
C ILE A 168 -8.42 6.50 0.29
N PHE A 169 -8.36 5.37 1.00
CA PHE A 169 -9.46 4.95 1.88
C PHE A 169 -9.73 5.98 2.99
N ALA A 170 -8.69 6.49 3.65
CA ALA A 170 -8.81 7.50 4.69
C ALA A 170 -9.45 8.80 4.16
N PHE A 171 -9.08 9.24 2.96
CA PHE A 171 -9.66 10.43 2.33
C PHE A 171 -11.12 10.23 1.89
N LEU A 172 -11.45 9.09 1.28
CA LEU A 172 -12.79 8.82 0.80
C LEU A 172 -13.76 8.51 1.94
N SER A 173 -13.31 7.93 3.04
CA SER A 173 -14.17 7.58 4.18
C SER A 173 -14.66 8.79 4.97
N THR A 174 -13.95 9.92 4.93
CA THR A 174 -14.35 11.12 5.71
C THR A 174 -15.11 12.15 4.88
N ASN A 175 -14.67 12.44 3.65
CA ASN A 175 -15.27 13.49 2.82
C ASN A 175 -15.21 13.16 1.31
N PRO A 176 -15.97 12.15 0.83
CA PRO A 176 -15.83 11.60 -0.51
C PRO A 176 -16.14 12.59 -1.65
N LEU A 177 -17.06 13.54 -1.43
CA LEU A 177 -17.58 14.41 -2.49
C LEU A 177 -16.86 15.77 -2.61
N LYS A 178 -15.85 16.06 -1.79
CA LYS A 178 -15.11 17.33 -1.88
C LYS A 178 -14.10 17.29 -3.03
N SER A 179 -13.99 18.38 -3.78
CA SER A 179 -13.07 18.51 -4.92
C SER A 179 -11.61 18.23 -4.53
N ALA A 180 -11.16 18.72 -3.37
CA ALA A 180 -9.83 18.42 -2.84
C ALA A 180 -9.61 16.92 -2.62
N THR A 181 -10.59 16.20 -2.08
CA THR A 181 -10.51 14.75 -1.86
C THR A 181 -10.38 14.01 -3.18
N ILE A 182 -11.27 14.31 -4.14
CA ILE A 182 -11.29 13.66 -5.45
C ILE A 182 -9.97 13.92 -6.19
N LEU A 183 -9.52 15.17 -6.25
CA LEU A 183 -8.29 15.54 -6.95
C LEU A 183 -7.04 14.97 -6.27
N THR A 184 -6.98 14.96 -4.94
CA THR A 184 -5.87 14.31 -4.21
C THR A 184 -5.88 12.80 -4.46
N SER A 185 -7.04 12.13 -4.46
CA SER A 185 -7.14 10.70 -4.79
C SER A 185 -6.72 10.39 -6.22
N ILE A 186 -7.03 11.25 -7.19
CA ILE A 186 -6.53 11.12 -8.57
C ILE A 186 -5.00 11.20 -8.61
N VAL A 187 -4.41 12.15 -7.87
CA VAL A 187 -2.95 12.25 -7.75
C VAL A 187 -2.35 11.01 -7.07
N ILE A 188 -3.00 10.47 -6.04
CA ILE A 188 -2.55 9.23 -5.41
C ILE A 188 -2.61 8.06 -6.40
N LEU A 189 -3.69 7.93 -7.17
CA LEU A 189 -3.82 6.89 -8.20
C LEU A 189 -2.74 7.02 -9.27
N PHE A 190 -2.38 8.23 -9.66
CA PHE A 190 -1.24 8.48 -10.55
C PHE A 190 0.05 7.94 -9.93
N ILE A 191 0.39 8.31 -8.69
CA ILE A 191 1.61 7.82 -8.00
C ILE A 191 1.58 6.29 -7.89
N LEU A 192 0.45 5.71 -7.47
CA LEU A 192 0.28 4.27 -7.35
C LEU A 192 0.51 3.56 -8.69
N SER A 193 -0.03 4.10 -9.79
CA SER A 193 0.16 3.54 -11.13
C SER A 193 1.64 3.54 -11.53
N ARG A 194 2.37 4.63 -11.26
CA ARG A 194 3.81 4.73 -11.53
C ARG A 194 4.61 3.73 -10.71
N ASN A 195 4.32 3.62 -9.42
CA ASN A 195 4.97 2.66 -8.53
C ASN A 195 4.74 1.21 -9.00
N LEU A 196 3.50 0.85 -9.36
CA LEU A 196 3.18 -0.50 -9.86
C LEU A 196 3.88 -0.82 -11.19
N ILE A 197 3.94 0.14 -12.12
CA ILE A 197 4.69 -0.01 -13.37
C ILE A 197 6.17 -0.23 -13.08
N HIS A 198 6.78 0.58 -12.20
CA HIS A 198 8.20 0.45 -11.86
C HIS A 198 8.50 -0.87 -11.14
N ILE A 199 7.60 -1.31 -10.25
CA ILE A 199 7.67 -2.61 -9.58
C ILE A 199 7.63 -3.75 -10.60
N TYR A 200 6.73 -3.68 -11.57
CA TYR A 200 6.61 -4.69 -12.61
C TYR A 200 7.84 -4.73 -13.51
N GLN A 201 8.28 -3.58 -14.02
CA GLN A 201 9.43 -3.46 -14.94
C GLN A 201 10.74 -3.94 -14.31
N ASN A 202 10.96 -3.62 -13.03
CA ASN A 202 12.17 -4.03 -12.31
C ASN A 202 12.02 -5.36 -11.55
N ASN A 203 10.89 -6.05 -11.74
CA ASN A 203 10.59 -7.32 -11.08
C ASN A 203 10.78 -7.27 -9.54
N LEU A 204 10.44 -6.14 -8.93
CA LEU A 204 10.61 -5.90 -7.49
C LEU A 204 9.67 -6.77 -6.63
N LEU A 205 8.61 -7.31 -7.23
CA LEU A 205 7.72 -8.31 -6.65
C LEU A 205 7.91 -9.70 -7.30
N ASN A 206 9.14 -10.10 -7.60
CA ASN A 206 9.42 -11.45 -8.10
C ASN A 206 9.01 -12.55 -7.09
N PHE A 207 7.85 -13.18 -7.30
CA PHE A 207 7.41 -14.33 -6.50
C PHE A 207 8.15 -15.62 -6.87
N LYS A 208 8.93 -15.69 -7.97
CA LYS A 208 9.63 -16.93 -8.36
C LYS A 208 10.66 -17.37 -7.32
N GLU A 209 11.41 -16.44 -6.73
CA GLU A 209 12.35 -16.74 -5.62
C GLU A 209 11.64 -17.34 -4.41
N ILE A 210 10.40 -16.91 -4.17
CA ILE A 210 9.54 -17.40 -3.09
C ILE A 210 8.83 -18.70 -3.50
N SER A 211 8.58 -18.91 -4.81
CA SER A 211 7.77 -20.00 -5.35
C SER A 211 8.36 -21.39 -5.08
N HIS A 212 9.69 -21.50 -5.02
CA HIS A 212 10.38 -22.72 -4.61
C HIS A 212 10.09 -23.09 -3.13
N LYS A 213 9.64 -22.13 -2.32
CA LYS A 213 9.28 -22.32 -0.91
C LYS A 213 7.77 -22.30 -0.66
N ILE A 214 6.96 -21.71 -1.56
CA ILE A 214 5.51 -21.52 -1.40
C ILE A 214 4.79 -21.65 -2.75
N GLN A 215 3.71 -22.44 -2.81
CA GLN A 215 2.83 -22.43 -3.98
C GLN A 215 2.02 -21.11 -4.06
N PRO A 216 2.10 -20.34 -5.17
CA PRO A 216 1.56 -18.97 -5.25
C PRO A 216 0.04 -18.89 -5.10
N TRP A 217 -0.73 -19.89 -5.52
CA TRP A 217 -2.20 -19.89 -5.36
C TRP A 217 -2.63 -19.91 -3.88
N ARG A 218 -1.83 -20.56 -3.00
CA ARG A 218 -2.10 -20.60 -1.55
C ARG A 218 -1.90 -19.26 -0.86
N PHE A 219 -1.09 -18.38 -1.44
CA PHE A 219 -0.94 -17.00 -0.94
C PHE A 219 -2.29 -16.26 -1.02
N TRP A 220 -3.06 -16.52 -2.07
CA TRP A 220 -4.34 -15.87 -2.35
C TRP A 220 -5.55 -16.53 -1.68
N LEU A 221 -5.44 -17.79 -1.25
CA LEU A 221 -6.55 -18.48 -0.56
C LEU A 221 -6.98 -17.83 0.76
N ARG A 222 -6.06 -17.24 1.52
CA ARG A 222 -6.40 -16.61 2.79
C ARG A 222 -7.24 -15.35 2.61
N PRO A 223 -6.91 -14.42 1.69
CA PRO A 223 -7.81 -13.33 1.33
C PRO A 223 -9.23 -13.77 0.95
N VAL A 224 -9.42 -14.95 0.33
CA VAL A 224 -10.77 -15.46 0.02
C VAL A 224 -11.61 -15.69 1.28
N SER A 225 -10.99 -15.96 2.43
CA SER A 225 -11.71 -16.09 3.69
C SER A 225 -12.33 -14.78 4.21
N LEU A 226 -11.99 -13.62 3.62
CA LEU A 226 -12.75 -12.39 3.84
C LEU A 226 -14.21 -12.50 3.38
N LEU A 227 -14.53 -13.43 2.47
CA LEU A 227 -15.91 -13.74 2.11
C LEU A 227 -16.75 -14.18 3.31
N PHE A 228 -16.16 -14.83 4.33
CA PHE A 228 -16.90 -15.19 5.53
C PHE A 228 -17.34 -13.96 6.33
N ILE A 229 -16.55 -12.88 6.33
CA ILE A 229 -16.94 -11.61 6.93
C ILE A 229 -18.09 -10.99 6.13
N VAL A 230 -18.00 -10.99 4.80
CA VAL A 230 -19.08 -10.48 3.93
C VAL A 230 -20.37 -11.28 4.12
N PHE A 231 -20.28 -12.61 4.19
CA PHE A 231 -21.45 -13.47 4.44
C PHE A 231 -22.03 -13.29 5.84
N TYR A 232 -21.21 -12.94 6.83
CA TYR A 232 -21.69 -12.60 8.16
C TYR A 232 -22.60 -11.37 8.12
N GLU A 233 -22.18 -10.35 7.36
CA GLU A 233 -22.94 -9.10 7.20
C GLU A 233 -24.21 -9.26 6.35
N ILE A 234 -24.15 -10.07 5.29
CA ILE A 234 -25.29 -10.24 4.37
C ILE A 234 -26.34 -11.21 4.91
N PHE A 235 -25.91 -12.31 5.56
CA PHE A 235 -26.79 -13.39 5.98
C PHE A 235 -26.96 -13.41 7.50
N SER A 236 -26.10 -14.16 8.21
CA SER A 236 -26.14 -14.23 9.68
C SER A 236 -24.89 -14.91 10.25
N LYS A 237 -24.65 -14.72 11.55
CA LYS A 237 -23.65 -15.45 12.34
C LYS A 237 -23.80 -16.97 12.19
N GLN A 238 -25.03 -17.48 12.29
CA GLN A 238 -25.32 -18.92 12.21
C GLN A 238 -24.96 -19.49 10.83
N PHE A 239 -25.32 -18.77 9.76
CA PHE A 239 -24.99 -19.17 8.41
C PHE A 239 -23.48 -19.31 8.21
N VAL A 240 -22.69 -18.33 8.66
CA VAL A 240 -21.23 -18.37 8.54
C VAL A 240 -20.60 -19.48 9.36
N VAL A 241 -21.06 -19.70 10.60
CA VAL A 241 -20.56 -20.79 11.44
C VAL A 241 -20.84 -22.16 10.80
N ILE A 242 -22.05 -22.37 10.26
CA ILE A 242 -22.41 -23.61 9.57
C ILE A 242 -21.57 -23.79 8.30
N LEU A 243 -21.47 -22.74 7.48
CA LEU A 243 -20.71 -22.77 6.23
C LEU A 243 -19.23 -23.06 6.49
N MET A 244 -18.61 -22.26 7.36
CA MET A 244 -17.18 -22.38 7.69
C MET A 244 -16.88 -23.70 8.41
N GLY A 245 -17.77 -24.15 9.31
CA GLY A 245 -17.67 -25.44 9.98
C GLY A 245 -17.80 -26.63 9.03
N SER A 246 -18.70 -26.54 8.03
CA SER A 246 -18.84 -27.56 6.99
C SER A 246 -17.57 -27.67 6.14
N VAL A 247 -17.00 -26.53 5.73
CA VAL A 247 -15.72 -26.50 5.00
C VAL A 247 -14.59 -27.03 5.89
N ALA A 248 -14.55 -26.66 7.17
CA ALA A 248 -13.56 -27.15 8.13
C ALA A 248 -13.62 -28.69 8.27
N LEU A 249 -14.83 -29.26 8.34
CA LEU A 249 -15.04 -30.71 8.44
C LEU A 249 -14.53 -31.44 7.20
N ILE A 250 -14.78 -30.92 6.00
CA ILE A 250 -14.25 -31.48 4.75
C ILE A 250 -12.71 -31.52 4.79
N PHE A 251 -12.08 -30.41 5.20
CA PHE A 251 -10.62 -30.33 5.32
C PHE A 251 -10.05 -31.27 6.39
N LEU A 252 -10.76 -31.41 7.52
CA LEU A 252 -10.38 -32.33 8.60
C LEU A 252 -10.42 -33.78 8.13
N ILE A 253 -11.51 -34.20 7.47
CA ILE A 253 -11.64 -35.55 6.90
C ILE A 253 -10.53 -35.80 5.88
N MET A 254 -10.30 -34.84 4.98
CA MET A 254 -9.23 -34.92 3.99
C MET A 254 -7.85 -35.08 4.64
N ASP A 255 -7.53 -34.31 5.69
CA ASP A 255 -6.26 -34.44 6.42
C ASP A 255 -6.12 -35.79 7.13
N THR A 256 -7.18 -36.28 7.76
CA THR A 256 -7.21 -37.58 8.43
C THR A 256 -6.97 -38.71 7.43
N VAL A 257 -7.72 -38.75 6.33
CA VAL A 257 -7.54 -39.76 5.26
C VAL A 257 -6.13 -39.69 4.68
N ARG A 258 -5.61 -38.48 4.45
CA ARG A 258 -4.25 -38.25 3.97
C ARG A 258 -3.19 -38.77 4.94
N MET A 259 -3.40 -38.65 6.25
CA MET A 259 -2.44 -39.13 7.26
C MET A 259 -2.50 -40.66 7.45
N LEU A 260 -3.67 -41.26 7.27
CA LEU A 260 -3.86 -42.71 7.38
C LEU A 260 -3.38 -43.47 6.13
N ASN A 261 -3.58 -42.92 4.93
CA ASN A 261 -3.26 -43.60 3.67
C ASN A 261 -2.08 -42.95 2.93
N LYS A 262 -0.95 -43.67 2.85
CA LYS A 262 0.27 -43.22 2.15
C LYS A 262 0.06 -42.92 0.67
N GLY A 263 -0.80 -43.69 -0.01
CA GLY A 263 -1.13 -43.48 -1.43
C GLY A 263 -1.88 -42.17 -1.65
N VAL A 264 -2.91 -41.91 -0.83
CA VAL A 264 -3.66 -40.64 -0.85
C VAL A 264 -2.75 -39.47 -0.46
N ASN A 265 -1.84 -39.65 0.51
CA ASN A 265 -0.85 -38.64 0.88
C ASN A 265 0.04 -38.24 -0.29
N MET A 266 0.61 -39.23 -0.99
CA MET A 266 1.46 -38.97 -2.15
C MET A 266 0.68 -38.36 -3.33
N PHE A 267 -0.56 -38.79 -3.56
CA PHE A 267 -1.44 -38.21 -4.56
C PHE A 267 -1.74 -36.74 -4.27
N LEU A 268 -2.16 -36.40 -3.05
CA LEU A 268 -2.49 -35.03 -2.63
C LEU A 268 -1.27 -34.11 -2.55
N LEU A 269 -0.08 -34.65 -2.25
CA LEU A 269 1.18 -33.89 -2.29
C LEU A 269 1.64 -33.61 -3.73
N LYS A 270 1.34 -34.50 -4.68
CA LYS A 270 1.67 -34.33 -6.11
C LYS A 270 0.64 -33.47 -6.84
N ASN A 271 -0.64 -33.54 -6.45
CA ASN A 271 -1.70 -32.74 -7.05
C ASN A 271 -1.66 -31.28 -6.59
N PHE A 272 -1.38 -30.39 -7.54
CA PHE A 272 -1.18 -28.97 -7.31
C PHE A 272 -2.44 -28.23 -6.83
N ILE A 273 -3.63 -28.79 -7.10
CA ILE A 273 -4.94 -28.17 -6.82
C ILE A 273 -5.26 -28.12 -5.31
N LEU A 274 -4.76 -29.07 -4.49
CA LEU A 274 -5.03 -29.13 -3.05
C LEU A 274 -3.81 -28.72 -2.18
N GLY A 275 -2.59 -28.89 -2.73
CA GLY A 275 -1.39 -28.12 -2.37
C GLY A 275 -0.79 -28.32 -0.98
N PHE A 276 -0.97 -29.47 -0.33
CA PHE A 276 -0.35 -29.75 0.97
C PHE A 276 1.17 -29.52 0.97
N LYS A 277 1.73 -28.95 2.05
CA LYS A 277 3.20 -28.78 2.15
C LYS A 277 3.86 -30.11 2.45
N ARG A 278 5.08 -30.31 1.94
CA ARG A 278 5.94 -31.44 2.37
C ARG A 278 6.14 -31.48 3.89
N LYS A 279 6.22 -30.31 4.54
CA LYS A 279 6.30 -30.20 6.02
C LYS A 279 5.01 -30.56 6.75
N GLU A 280 3.87 -30.56 6.06
CA GLU A 280 2.55 -30.94 6.58
C GLU A 280 2.26 -32.43 6.35
N LYS A 281 3.23 -33.23 5.88
CA LYS A 281 3.04 -34.66 5.53
C LYS A 281 2.40 -35.49 6.65
N HIS A 282 2.78 -35.21 7.90
CA HIS A 282 2.32 -35.93 9.11
C HIS A 282 1.64 -35.01 10.14
N LYS A 283 1.23 -33.80 9.73
CA LYS A 283 0.54 -32.84 10.59
C LYS A 283 -0.73 -32.36 9.90
N PHE A 284 -1.72 -31.92 10.67
CA PHE A 284 -2.86 -31.19 10.11
C PHE A 284 -2.37 -29.97 9.31
N SER A 285 -3.07 -29.69 8.22
CA SER A 285 -2.72 -28.58 7.35
C SER A 285 -3.00 -27.24 8.03
N SER A 286 -2.21 -26.25 7.65
CA SER A 286 -2.42 -24.87 8.14
C SER A 286 -3.79 -24.31 7.76
N MET A 287 -4.44 -24.82 6.71
CA MET A 287 -5.81 -24.42 6.31
C MET A 287 -6.86 -25.05 7.23
N THR A 288 -6.69 -26.32 7.59
CA THR A 288 -7.57 -27.03 8.54
C THR A 288 -7.58 -26.33 9.89
N ILE A 289 -6.39 -26.02 10.42
CA ILE A 289 -6.25 -25.27 11.67
C ILE A 289 -6.91 -23.89 11.55
N PHE A 290 -6.68 -23.16 10.46
CA PHE A 290 -7.30 -21.85 10.23
C PHE A 290 -8.83 -21.90 10.20
N LEU A 291 -9.42 -22.87 9.48
CA LEU A 291 -10.87 -23.02 9.36
C LEU A 291 -11.52 -23.43 10.69
N ILE A 292 -10.89 -24.33 11.45
CA ILE A 292 -11.37 -24.73 12.78
C ILE A 292 -11.28 -23.53 13.73
N SER A 293 -10.12 -22.89 13.83
CA SER A 293 -9.93 -21.72 14.69
C SER A 293 -10.89 -20.60 14.34
N GLY A 294 -11.09 -20.29 13.06
CA GLY A 294 -12.04 -19.26 12.66
C GLY A 294 -13.50 -19.64 12.94
N THR A 295 -13.89 -20.91 12.80
CA THR A 295 -15.23 -21.38 13.21
C THR A 295 -15.44 -21.19 14.71
N VAL A 296 -14.47 -21.57 15.53
CA VAL A 296 -14.48 -21.37 16.99
C VAL A 296 -14.54 -19.88 17.34
N ILE A 297 -13.76 -19.05 16.64
CA ILE A 297 -13.75 -17.60 16.84
C ILE A 297 -15.13 -17.01 16.57
N PHE A 298 -15.73 -17.32 15.42
CA PHE A 298 -17.07 -16.86 15.10
C PHE A 298 -18.12 -17.41 16.06
N LEU A 299 -17.97 -18.62 16.58
CA LEU A 299 -18.92 -19.20 17.53
C LEU A 299 -18.88 -18.47 18.88
N LEU A 300 -17.69 -18.31 19.45
CA LEU A 300 -17.48 -17.87 20.84
C LEU A 300 -17.43 -16.36 21.03
N PHE A 301 -16.93 -15.61 20.06
CA PHE A 301 -16.66 -14.19 20.23
C PHE A 301 -17.70 -13.29 19.56
N SER A 302 -17.68 -12.02 19.95
CA SER A 302 -18.48 -10.98 19.32
C SER A 302 -17.99 -10.68 17.91
N ARG A 303 -18.83 -10.00 17.12
CA ARG A 303 -18.56 -9.60 15.73
C ARG A 303 -17.23 -8.85 15.62
N GLU A 304 -16.99 -7.92 16.53
CA GLU A 304 -15.84 -7.02 16.55
C GLU A 304 -14.52 -7.80 16.71
N ILE A 305 -14.48 -8.69 17.69
CA ILE A 305 -13.30 -9.52 17.97
C ILE A 305 -13.09 -10.51 16.83
N ALA A 306 -14.15 -11.19 16.38
CA ALA A 306 -14.04 -12.20 15.35
C ALA A 306 -13.51 -11.63 14.03
N PHE A 307 -14.03 -10.48 13.60
CA PHE A 307 -13.59 -9.81 12.38
C PHE A 307 -12.14 -9.34 12.50
N THR A 308 -11.79 -8.71 13.63
CA THR A 308 -10.44 -8.16 13.84
C THR A 308 -9.39 -9.25 13.81
N VAL A 309 -9.59 -10.34 14.56
CA VAL A 309 -8.65 -11.46 14.60
C VAL A 309 -8.52 -12.12 13.23
N LEU A 310 -9.63 -12.35 12.52
CA LEU A 310 -9.59 -12.98 11.20
C LEU A 310 -8.82 -12.11 10.19
N VAL A 311 -9.12 -10.80 10.15
CA VAL A 311 -8.46 -9.85 9.24
C VAL A 311 -6.96 -9.73 9.57
N PHE A 312 -6.59 -9.63 10.84
CA PHE A 312 -5.19 -9.57 11.27
C PHE A 312 -4.44 -10.86 10.94
N LEU A 313 -5.05 -12.03 11.14
CA LEU A 313 -4.47 -13.32 10.72
C LEU A 313 -4.25 -13.38 9.21
N ILE A 314 -5.19 -12.90 8.39
CA ILE A 314 -5.07 -12.97 6.94
C ILE A 314 -3.94 -12.07 6.45
N PHE A 315 -4.00 -10.78 6.76
CA PHE A 315 -3.06 -9.81 6.21
C PHE A 315 -1.72 -9.77 6.95
N GLY A 316 -1.74 -9.88 8.27
CA GLY A 316 -0.54 -9.93 9.11
C GLY A 316 0.36 -11.09 8.69
N ASP A 317 -0.17 -12.33 8.65
CA ASP A 317 0.64 -13.48 8.21
C ASP A 317 1.10 -13.34 6.76
N MET A 318 0.25 -12.79 5.87
CA MET A 318 0.57 -12.64 4.46
C MET A 318 1.78 -11.72 4.27
N LEU A 319 1.76 -10.55 4.91
CA LEU A 319 2.84 -9.57 4.82
C LEU A 319 4.09 -10.03 5.57
N ALA A 320 3.94 -10.57 6.78
CA ALA A 320 5.04 -11.12 7.56
C ALA A 320 5.79 -12.20 6.78
N LYS A 321 5.06 -13.11 6.13
CA LYS A 321 5.64 -14.19 5.33
C LYS A 321 6.31 -13.67 4.06
N TYR A 322 5.67 -12.74 3.34
CA TYR A 322 6.23 -12.16 2.12
C TYR A 322 7.55 -11.41 2.42
N PHE A 323 7.48 -10.44 3.33
CA PHE A 323 8.63 -9.62 3.67
C PHE A 323 9.70 -10.39 4.45
N GLY A 324 9.31 -11.30 5.34
CA GLY A 324 10.24 -12.12 6.11
C GLY A 324 11.04 -13.11 5.27
N LEU A 325 10.44 -13.70 4.22
CA LEU A 325 11.17 -14.60 3.32
C LEU A 325 12.07 -13.87 2.32
N ARG A 326 11.67 -12.67 1.90
CA ARG A 326 12.38 -11.90 0.87
C ARG A 326 13.46 -10.98 1.44
N TYR A 327 13.15 -10.30 2.54
CA TYR A 327 13.99 -9.25 3.11
C TYR A 327 14.46 -9.58 4.53
N GLY A 328 14.05 -10.71 5.11
CA GLY A 328 14.42 -11.08 6.47
C GLY A 328 15.93 -11.28 6.61
N ARG A 329 16.58 -10.41 7.38
CA ARG A 329 18.02 -10.46 7.66
C ARG A 329 18.27 -11.01 9.07
N HIS A 330 17.47 -10.56 10.04
CA HIS A 330 17.64 -10.91 11.43
C HIS A 330 16.62 -11.97 11.82
N ARG A 331 17.09 -13.09 12.37
CA ARG A 331 16.21 -14.19 12.78
C ARG A 331 16.09 -14.28 14.29
N PHE A 332 14.87 -14.51 14.73
CA PHE A 332 14.53 -14.86 16.09
C PHE A 332 13.73 -16.17 16.06
N PHE A 333 14.23 -17.20 16.73
CA PHE A 333 13.80 -18.59 16.52
C PHE A 333 13.83 -19.00 15.03
N ARG A 334 12.67 -19.38 14.48
CA ARG A 334 12.50 -19.82 13.08
C ARG A 334 11.98 -18.72 12.15
N LYS A 335 11.71 -17.52 12.69
CA LYS A 335 11.11 -16.41 11.96
C LYS A 335 12.04 -15.20 11.92
N SER A 336 11.77 -14.29 10.99
CA SER A 336 12.54 -13.04 10.83
C SER A 336 11.93 -11.92 11.65
N ILE A 337 12.77 -11.07 12.25
CA ILE A 337 12.34 -9.85 12.96
C ILE A 337 11.63 -8.90 11.99
N GLU A 338 12.07 -8.82 10.73
CA GLU A 338 11.41 -8.02 9.69
C GLU A 338 9.99 -8.54 9.40
N GLY A 339 9.80 -9.85 9.41
CA GLY A 339 8.48 -10.47 9.30
C GLY A 339 7.57 -10.11 10.46
N PHE A 340 8.07 -10.21 11.70
CA PHE A 340 7.35 -9.80 12.91
C PHE A 340 6.95 -8.32 12.88
N LEU A 341 7.88 -7.44 12.51
CA LEU A 341 7.65 -6.00 12.41
C LEU A 341 6.61 -5.67 11.33
N MET A 342 6.64 -6.39 10.20
CA MET A 342 5.61 -6.29 9.17
C MET A 342 4.25 -6.82 9.61
N TYR A 343 4.21 -7.89 10.41
CA TYR A 343 2.98 -8.39 11.02
C TYR A 343 2.36 -7.30 11.89
N PHE A 344 3.13 -6.82 12.88
CA PHE A 344 2.66 -5.89 13.89
C PHE A 344 2.14 -4.59 13.28
N THR A 345 2.93 -3.96 12.41
CA THR A 345 2.57 -2.65 11.85
C THR A 345 1.48 -2.72 10.79
N SER A 346 1.36 -3.83 10.06
CA SER A 346 0.21 -4.03 9.16
C SER A 346 -1.09 -4.23 9.92
N CYS A 347 -1.08 -4.94 11.05
CA CYS A 347 -2.26 -5.07 11.90
C CYS A 347 -2.71 -3.71 12.44
N ILE A 348 -1.78 -2.83 12.85
CA ILE A 348 -2.11 -1.46 13.22
C ILE A 348 -2.77 -0.71 12.05
N ALA A 349 -2.15 -0.72 10.86
CA ALA A 349 -2.66 0.00 9.70
C ALA A 349 -4.06 -0.49 9.28
N ILE A 350 -4.30 -1.80 9.34
CA ILE A 350 -5.61 -2.40 9.04
C ILE A 350 -6.60 -2.14 10.16
N GLY A 351 -6.15 -2.11 11.42
CA GLY A 351 -6.94 -1.71 12.57
C GLY A 351 -7.57 -0.33 12.37
N ILE A 352 -6.82 0.65 11.85
CA ILE A 352 -7.35 2.00 11.52
C ILE A 352 -8.54 1.90 10.57
N VAL A 353 -8.45 1.04 9.55
CA VAL A 353 -9.55 0.79 8.59
C VAL A 353 -10.74 0.16 9.32
N LEU A 354 -10.49 -0.84 10.16
CA LEU A 354 -11.54 -1.53 10.92
C LEU A 354 -12.26 -0.61 11.90
N MET A 355 -11.58 0.36 12.53
CA MET A 355 -12.22 1.34 13.43
C MET A 355 -13.30 2.18 12.74
N LYS A 356 -13.28 2.30 11.40
CA LYS A 356 -14.34 3.00 10.66
C LYS A 356 -15.62 2.16 10.52
N PHE A 357 -15.53 0.84 10.69
CA PHE A 357 -16.63 -0.10 10.47
C PHE A 357 -17.07 -0.83 11.75
N LEU A 358 -16.18 -0.91 12.74
CA LEU A 358 -16.38 -1.64 13.99
C LEU A 358 -16.13 -0.68 15.18
N PRO A 359 -16.93 -0.76 16.25
CA PRO A 359 -16.75 0.04 17.45
C PRO A 359 -15.57 -0.47 18.30
N ILE A 360 -14.37 -0.36 17.76
CA ILE A 360 -13.13 -0.89 18.35
C ILE A 360 -12.23 0.29 18.72
N ASN A 361 -11.62 0.24 19.89
CA ASN A 361 -10.73 1.28 20.35
C ASN A 361 -9.28 1.05 19.93
N ILE A 362 -8.52 2.13 19.84
CA ILE A 362 -7.10 2.09 19.48
C ILE A 362 -6.26 1.21 20.41
N TYR A 363 -6.59 1.17 21.70
CA TYR A 363 -5.91 0.35 22.70
C TYR A 363 -6.11 -1.15 22.44
N GLU A 364 -7.32 -1.54 22.00
CA GLU A 364 -7.64 -2.92 21.66
C GLU A 364 -6.86 -3.34 20.42
N ILE A 365 -6.80 -2.49 19.39
CA ILE A 365 -5.99 -2.75 18.19
C ILE A 365 -4.51 -2.88 18.54
N ALA A 366 -3.97 -1.99 19.36
CA ALA A 366 -2.57 -2.05 19.76
C ALA A 366 -2.25 -3.35 20.52
N LEU A 367 -3.11 -3.71 21.49
CA LEU A 367 -2.97 -4.92 22.29
C LEU A 367 -3.08 -6.19 21.44
N VAL A 368 -4.10 -6.28 20.59
CA VAL A 368 -4.32 -7.44 19.72
C VAL A 368 -3.18 -7.56 18.70
N SER A 369 -2.77 -6.45 18.06
CA SER A 369 -1.66 -6.46 17.11
C SER A 369 -0.36 -6.96 17.75
N PHE A 370 -0.07 -6.51 18.98
CA PHE A 370 1.14 -6.89 19.71
C PHE A 370 1.11 -8.35 20.19
N THR A 371 0.00 -8.78 20.76
CA THR A 371 -0.16 -10.17 21.23
C THR A 371 -0.08 -11.15 20.07
N MET A 372 -0.76 -10.85 18.96
CA MET A 372 -0.72 -11.71 17.77
C MET A 372 0.66 -11.74 17.10
N SER A 373 1.38 -10.62 17.04
CA SER A 373 2.74 -10.62 16.50
C SER A 373 3.70 -11.44 17.37
N ILE A 374 3.57 -11.39 18.70
CA ILE A 374 4.38 -12.22 19.60
C ILE A 374 4.04 -13.71 19.40
N ILE A 375 2.76 -14.06 19.35
CA ILE A 375 2.34 -15.46 19.10
C ILE A 375 2.88 -15.93 17.75
N GLU A 376 2.91 -15.05 16.74
CA GLU A 376 3.46 -15.33 15.42
C GLU A 376 4.95 -15.71 15.51
N ILE A 377 5.77 -14.99 16.29
CA ILE A 377 7.22 -15.23 16.35
C ILE A 377 7.60 -16.46 17.20
N LEU A 378 6.75 -16.83 18.17
CA LEU A 378 7.03 -17.94 19.08
C LEU A 378 7.09 -19.29 18.35
N PRO A 379 7.97 -20.22 18.79
CA PRO A 379 8.16 -21.51 18.16
C PRO A 379 7.06 -22.52 18.57
N LEU A 380 5.78 -22.14 18.47
CA LEU A 380 4.62 -22.95 18.91
C LEU A 380 4.22 -24.07 17.92
N GLY A 381 5.14 -24.57 17.07
CA GLY A 381 4.81 -25.56 16.02
C GLY A 381 5.93 -26.42 15.44
#